data_AF-A0A3D9N1V0-F1
#
_entry.id   AF-A0A3D9N1V0-F1
#
_cell.length_a   1.000
_cell.length_b   1.000
_cell.length_c   1.000
_cell.angle_alpha   90.00
_cell.angle_beta   90.00
_cell.angle_gamma   90.00
#
_symmetry.space_group_name_H-M   'P 1'
#
loop_
_entity.id
_entity.type
_entity.pdbx_description
1 polymer ?
#
loop_
_entity_poly.entity_id
_entity_poly.type
_entity_poly.pdbx_seq_one_letter_code
_entity_poly.pdbx_strand_id
1 'polypeptide(L)'
;MKLKTSELKDFLDEKVMLYNHPKFIESDPIQIPHQFSKKEDIEIAAFLSATIAWGNRKSIIKNANMMMELLDHSPFEFITQHEETDLERLEPFVHRTFNGNDFMQFIKSLKYIYQTHHGLEAVFSSHADKGSLQNSIHHFKKVFFEIPHLERTQKHVSDPLKNSAAKRINMLLVHKR
;
A
#
# COMPACT_ATOMS: atom_id res chain seq x y z
N MET A 1 19.75 9.66 -28.04
CA MET A 1 19.10 10.86 -28.59
C MET A 1 18.31 11.51 -27.46
N LYS A 2 18.65 12.73 -27.03
CA LYS A 2 17.89 13.44 -25.98
C LYS A 2 16.70 14.12 -26.65
N LEU A 3 15.47 13.72 -26.28
CA LEU A 3 14.24 14.39 -26.72
C LEU A 3 14.20 15.82 -26.17
N LYS A 4 13.65 16.77 -26.93
CA LYS A 4 13.30 18.09 -26.38
C LYS A 4 12.18 17.92 -25.36
N THR A 5 12.09 18.82 -24.40
CA THR A 5 11.09 18.74 -23.31
C THR A 5 9.65 18.64 -23.82
N SER A 6 9.32 19.33 -24.92
CA SER A 6 7.99 19.24 -25.56
C SER A 6 7.72 17.87 -26.17
N GLU A 7 8.69 17.33 -26.93
CA GLU A 7 8.59 16.00 -27.54
C GLU A 7 8.50 14.90 -26.49
N LEU A 8 9.21 15.07 -25.37
CA LEU A 8 9.12 14.17 -24.21
C LEU A 8 7.74 14.25 -23.55
N LYS A 9 7.19 15.46 -23.38
CA LYS A 9 5.84 15.64 -22.82
C LYS A 9 4.80 14.96 -23.71
N ASP A 10 4.81 15.24 -25.01
CA ASP A 10 3.83 14.66 -25.95
C ASP A 10 3.95 13.13 -26.02
N PHE A 11 5.17 12.61 -26.01
CA PHE A 11 5.41 11.17 -25.92
C PHE A 11 4.86 10.56 -24.62
N LEU A 12 5.08 11.21 -23.47
CA LEU A 12 4.56 10.74 -22.19
C LEU A 12 3.03 10.82 -22.14
N ASP A 13 2.42 11.88 -22.66
CA ASP A 13 0.96 12.04 -22.74
C ASP A 13 0.34 10.96 -23.64
N GLU A 14 0.97 10.64 -24.77
CA GLU A 14 0.57 9.52 -25.63
C GLU A 14 0.62 8.18 -24.87
N LYS A 15 1.69 7.93 -24.08
CA LYS A 15 1.78 6.70 -23.27
C LYS A 15 0.76 6.66 -22.14
N VAL A 16 0.43 7.80 -21.54
CA VAL A 16 -0.66 7.88 -20.55
C VAL A 16 -1.97 7.49 -21.23
N MET A 17 -2.32 8.06 -22.38
CA MET A 17 -3.54 7.71 -23.10
C MET A 17 -3.58 6.23 -23.52
N LEU A 18 -2.43 5.65 -23.87
CA LEU A 18 -2.33 4.24 -24.28
C LEU A 18 -2.49 3.26 -23.10
N TYR A 19 -1.87 3.55 -21.95
CA TYR A 19 -1.78 2.61 -20.83
C TYR A 19 -2.73 2.91 -19.66
N ASN A 20 -3.22 4.15 -19.53
CA ASN A 20 -4.21 4.53 -18.51
C ASN A 20 -5.64 4.21 -19.00
N HIS A 21 -5.86 2.95 -19.34
CA HIS A 21 -7.13 2.44 -19.84
C HIS A 21 -7.66 1.35 -18.89
N PRO A 22 -8.97 1.29 -18.58
CA PRO A 22 -9.54 0.32 -17.63
C PRO A 22 -9.19 -1.14 -17.90
N LYS A 23 -8.98 -1.52 -19.16
CA LYS A 23 -8.49 -2.86 -19.56
C LYS A 23 -7.16 -3.27 -18.91
N PHE A 24 -6.31 -2.32 -18.49
CA PHE A 24 -5.07 -2.63 -17.77
C PHE A 24 -5.30 -2.88 -16.27
N ILE A 25 -6.44 -2.44 -15.71
CA ILE A 25 -6.83 -2.67 -14.32
C ILE A 25 -7.00 -4.16 -14.03
N GLU A 26 -7.70 -4.89 -14.91
CA GLU A 26 -8.05 -6.32 -14.72
C GLU A 26 -6.86 -7.21 -14.41
N SER A 27 -5.68 -6.79 -14.85
CA SER A 27 -4.50 -7.59 -14.67
C SER A 27 -3.49 -6.91 -13.74
N ASP A 28 -3.74 -5.69 -13.30
CA ASP A 28 -2.89 -4.94 -12.37
C ASP A 28 -3.36 -5.14 -10.91
N PRO A 29 -2.46 -5.12 -9.90
CA PRO A 29 -2.84 -5.17 -8.49
C PRO A 29 -3.83 -4.08 -8.06
N ILE A 30 -3.97 -2.98 -8.82
CA ILE A 30 -4.97 -1.95 -8.57
C ILE A 30 -6.42 -2.49 -8.60
N GLN A 31 -6.67 -3.64 -9.22
CA GLN A 31 -7.99 -4.29 -9.16
C GLN A 31 -8.44 -4.61 -7.74
N ILE A 32 -7.51 -4.83 -6.80
CA ILE A 32 -7.82 -5.28 -5.44
C ILE A 32 -8.56 -4.20 -4.66
N PRO A 33 -8.09 -2.94 -4.57
CA PRO A 33 -8.88 -1.83 -4.01
C PRO A 33 -10.25 -1.64 -4.64
N HIS A 34 -10.37 -1.84 -5.95
CA HIS A 34 -11.62 -1.65 -6.69
C HIS A 34 -12.70 -2.70 -6.34
N GLN A 35 -12.36 -3.75 -5.59
CA GLN A 35 -13.34 -4.71 -5.07
C GLN A 35 -14.18 -4.14 -3.92
N PHE A 36 -13.78 -3.00 -3.35
CA PHE A 36 -14.40 -2.41 -2.17
C PHE A 36 -15.03 -1.05 -2.48
N SER A 37 -16.08 -0.71 -1.73
CA SER A 37 -16.75 0.61 -1.83
C SER A 37 -16.53 1.48 -0.59
N LYS A 38 -16.24 0.87 0.56
CA LYS A 38 -15.94 1.59 1.79
C LYS A 38 -14.53 2.17 1.72
N LYS A 39 -14.40 3.45 2.05
CA LYS A 39 -13.14 4.19 1.97
C LYS A 39 -12.00 3.50 2.71
N GLU A 40 -12.23 3.08 3.94
CA GLU A 40 -11.19 2.48 4.78
C GLU A 40 -10.73 1.12 4.22
N ASP A 41 -11.67 0.33 3.67
CA ASP A 41 -11.34 -0.93 3.01
C ASP A 41 -10.49 -0.70 1.76
N ILE A 42 -10.84 0.29 0.94
CA ILE A 42 -10.07 0.70 -0.24
C ILE A 42 -8.64 1.11 0.18
N GLU A 43 -8.49 1.90 1.23
CA GLU A 43 -7.19 2.36 1.73
C GLU A 43 -6.31 1.20 2.21
N ILE A 44 -6.87 0.30 3.01
CA ILE A 44 -6.15 -0.87 3.52
C ILE A 44 -5.78 -1.82 2.38
N ALA A 45 -6.73 -2.16 1.52
CA ALA A 45 -6.51 -3.04 0.37
C ALA A 45 -5.43 -2.48 -0.56
N ALA A 46 -5.46 -1.17 -0.82
CA ALA A 46 -4.44 -0.50 -1.60
C ALA A 46 -3.07 -0.58 -0.92
N PHE A 47 -3.01 -0.32 0.38
CA PHE A 47 -1.75 -0.30 1.11
C PHE A 47 -1.10 -1.69 1.18
N LEU A 48 -1.88 -2.73 1.48
CA LEU A 48 -1.39 -4.11 1.52
C LEU A 48 -0.96 -4.59 0.13
N SER A 49 -1.77 -4.34 -0.90
CA SER A 49 -1.44 -4.69 -2.29
C SER A 49 -0.17 -3.98 -2.79
N ALA A 50 -0.06 -2.67 -2.52
CA ALA A 50 1.12 -1.87 -2.87
C ALA A 50 2.36 -2.30 -2.09
N THR A 51 2.18 -2.79 -0.86
CA THR A 51 3.26 -3.36 -0.07
C THR A 51 3.86 -4.49 -0.88
N ILE A 52 3.12 -5.57 -1.19
CA ILE A 52 3.63 -6.76 -1.88
C ILE A 52 3.82 -6.61 -3.41
N ALA A 53 3.68 -5.42 -3.98
CA ALA A 53 3.75 -5.17 -5.42
C ALA A 53 5.19 -5.22 -6.00
N TRP A 54 5.97 -6.25 -5.66
CA TRP A 54 7.29 -6.49 -6.25
C TRP A 54 7.43 -7.94 -6.74
N GLY A 55 7.57 -8.11 -8.05
CA GLY A 55 7.78 -9.42 -8.64
C GLY A 55 6.88 -9.79 -9.79
N ASN A 56 6.61 -11.09 -9.90
CA ASN A 56 5.74 -11.60 -10.95
C ASN A 56 4.30 -11.14 -10.68
N ARG A 57 3.73 -10.43 -11.65
CA ARG A 57 2.39 -9.85 -11.61
C ARG A 57 1.30 -10.83 -11.20
N LYS A 58 1.29 -12.06 -11.75
CA LYS A 58 0.30 -13.08 -11.37
C LYS A 58 0.42 -13.48 -9.89
N SER A 59 1.65 -13.59 -9.39
CA SER A 59 1.92 -13.89 -7.97
C SER A 59 1.51 -12.74 -7.05
N ILE A 60 1.67 -11.48 -7.49
CA ILE A 60 1.23 -10.31 -6.72
C ILE A 60 -0.30 -10.32 -6.59
N ILE A 61 -1.03 -10.44 -7.71
CA ILE A 61 -2.50 -10.44 -7.69
C ILE A 61 -3.05 -11.61 -6.88
N LYS A 62 -2.50 -12.82 -7.06
CA LYS A 62 -2.90 -14.00 -6.29
C LYS A 62 -2.75 -13.76 -4.79
N ASN A 63 -1.59 -13.25 -4.36
CA ASN A 63 -1.33 -13.04 -2.94
C ASN A 63 -2.08 -11.84 -2.36
N ALA A 64 -2.37 -10.82 -3.18
CA ALA A 64 -3.21 -9.70 -2.76
C ALA A 64 -4.67 -10.13 -2.56
N ASN A 65 -5.22 -10.98 -3.44
CA ASN A 65 -6.54 -11.59 -3.21
C ASN A 65 -6.52 -12.49 -1.96
N MET A 66 -5.49 -13.33 -1.79
CA MET A 66 -5.33 -14.13 -0.57
C MET A 66 -5.27 -13.27 0.70
N MET A 67 -4.63 -12.10 0.66
CA MET A 67 -4.68 -11.15 1.79
C MET A 67 -6.11 -10.72 2.07
N MET A 68 -6.91 -10.39 1.06
CA MET A 68 -8.31 -9.99 1.26
C MET A 68 -9.17 -11.14 1.79
N GLU A 69 -8.95 -12.37 1.30
CA GLU A 69 -9.61 -13.58 1.79
C GLU A 69 -9.27 -13.85 3.27
N LEU A 70 -8.01 -13.69 3.67
CA LEU A 70 -7.56 -13.83 5.06
C LEU A 70 -8.14 -12.76 5.99
N LEU A 71 -8.56 -11.62 5.43
CA LEU A 71 -9.23 -10.52 6.13
C LEU A 71 -10.76 -10.55 5.92
N ASP A 72 -11.30 -11.72 5.57
CA ASP A 72 -12.73 -12.01 5.39
C ASP A 72 -13.45 -11.06 4.41
N HIS A 73 -12.72 -10.51 3.43
CA HIS A 73 -13.19 -9.46 2.53
C HIS A 73 -13.82 -8.25 3.25
N SER A 74 -13.47 -8.03 4.53
CA SER A 74 -13.86 -6.87 5.33
C SER A 74 -12.62 -6.32 6.05
N PRO A 75 -11.60 -5.83 5.31
CA PRO A 75 -10.29 -5.55 5.86
C PRO A 75 -10.28 -4.52 6.99
N PHE A 76 -11.11 -3.48 6.94
CA PHE A 76 -11.24 -2.50 8.01
C PHE A 76 -11.88 -3.10 9.27
N GLU A 77 -12.92 -3.91 9.11
CA GLU A 77 -13.58 -4.58 10.23
C GLU A 77 -12.62 -5.55 10.91
N PHE A 78 -11.95 -6.42 10.13
CA PHE A 78 -10.92 -7.32 10.64
C PHE A 78 -9.83 -6.54 11.40
N ILE A 79 -9.28 -5.48 10.81
CA ILE A 79 -8.24 -4.69 11.46
C ILE A 79 -8.72 -4.06 12.77
N THR A 80 -9.93 -3.52 12.83
CA THR A 80 -10.41 -2.82 14.02
C THR A 80 -10.92 -3.76 15.12
N GLN A 81 -11.43 -4.94 14.74
CA GLN A 81 -12.10 -5.88 15.65
C GLN A 81 -11.30 -7.15 15.96
N HIS A 82 -10.18 -7.43 15.28
CA HIS A 82 -9.43 -8.66 15.56
C HIS A 82 -8.96 -8.74 17.02
N GLU A 83 -9.01 -9.96 17.54
CA GLU A 83 -8.29 -10.39 18.73
C GLU A 83 -6.94 -11.00 18.33
N GLU A 84 -6.04 -11.17 19.31
CA GLU A 84 -4.70 -11.70 19.05
C GLU A 84 -4.72 -13.11 18.43
N THR A 85 -5.72 -13.93 18.78
CA THR A 85 -5.90 -15.28 18.21
C THR A 85 -6.28 -15.26 16.74
N ASP A 86 -6.98 -14.22 16.28
CA ASP A 86 -7.38 -14.10 14.87
C ASP A 86 -6.17 -13.89 13.95
N LEU A 87 -5.06 -13.40 14.49
CA LEU A 87 -3.83 -13.16 13.74
C LEU A 87 -3.10 -14.45 13.38
N GLU A 88 -3.32 -15.55 14.11
CA GLU A 88 -2.68 -16.85 13.86
C GLU A 88 -2.95 -17.35 12.44
N ARG A 89 -4.15 -17.06 11.89
CA ARG A 89 -4.51 -17.43 10.51
C ARG A 89 -3.62 -16.76 9.45
N LEU A 90 -2.94 -15.68 9.80
CA LEU A 90 -2.05 -14.93 8.91
C LEU A 90 -0.63 -15.51 8.87
N GLU A 91 -0.26 -16.35 9.85
CA GLU A 91 1.08 -16.93 9.99
C GLU A 91 1.56 -17.66 8.72
N PRO A 92 0.74 -18.48 8.03
CA PRO A 92 1.19 -19.21 6.84
C PRO A 92 1.43 -18.32 5.61
N PHE A 93 1.06 -17.03 5.66
CA PHE A 93 1.18 -16.14 4.51
C PHE A 93 2.64 -15.91 4.12
N VAL A 94 2.96 -16.08 2.83
CA VAL A 94 4.30 -15.79 2.30
C VAL A 94 4.21 -15.15 0.92
N HIS A 95 4.80 -13.97 0.80
CA HIS A 95 5.10 -13.32 -0.47
C HIS A 95 6.57 -12.91 -0.53
N ARG A 96 7.39 -13.76 -1.13
CA ARG A 96 8.83 -13.53 -1.30
C ARG A 96 9.52 -13.31 0.05
N THR A 97 9.88 -12.07 0.38
CA THR A 97 10.55 -11.71 1.63
C THR A 97 9.60 -11.22 2.73
N PHE A 98 8.32 -11.02 2.39
CA PHE A 98 7.24 -10.67 3.32
C PHE A 98 6.54 -11.95 3.75
N ASN A 99 6.41 -12.16 5.05
CA ASN A 99 5.82 -13.38 5.60
C ASN A 99 4.73 -13.06 6.65
N GLY A 100 4.13 -14.10 7.23
CA GLY A 100 3.05 -13.97 8.20
C GLY A 100 3.38 -13.07 9.37
N ASN A 101 4.60 -13.14 9.90
CA ASN A 101 5.05 -12.23 10.97
C ASN A 101 5.04 -10.76 10.54
N ASP A 102 5.48 -10.48 9.31
CA ASP A 102 5.39 -9.13 8.75
C ASP A 102 3.92 -8.72 8.53
N PHE A 103 3.06 -9.66 8.11
CA PHE A 103 1.63 -9.39 7.90
C PHE A 103 0.89 -9.09 9.20
N MET A 104 1.07 -9.92 10.24
CA MET A 104 0.50 -9.71 11.58
C MET A 104 0.94 -8.36 12.15
N GLN A 105 2.22 -8.01 12.03
CA GLN A 105 2.72 -6.69 12.46
C GLN A 105 2.04 -5.55 11.69
N PHE A 106 1.84 -5.70 10.37
CA PHE A 106 1.13 -4.72 9.57
C PHE A 106 -0.31 -4.52 10.05
N ILE A 107 -1.03 -5.61 10.36
CA ILE A 107 -2.41 -5.54 10.90
C ILE A 107 -2.43 -4.81 12.25
N LYS A 108 -1.52 -5.13 13.17
CA LYS A 108 -1.40 -4.42 14.47
C LYS A 108 -1.12 -2.92 14.29
N SER A 109 -0.22 -2.59 13.38
CA SER A 109 0.15 -1.20 13.08
C SER A 109 -1.01 -0.43 12.46
N LEU A 110 -1.77 -1.07 11.56
CA LEU A 110 -2.98 -0.48 10.97
C LEU A 110 -4.08 -0.27 12.02
N LYS A 111 -4.31 -1.23 12.93
CA LYS A 111 -5.28 -1.07 14.03
C LYS A 111 -4.94 0.17 14.87
N TYR A 112 -3.67 0.31 15.26
CA TYR A 112 -3.20 1.48 15.99
C TYR A 112 -3.41 2.79 15.22
N ILE A 113 -3.12 2.82 13.91
CA ILE A 113 -3.34 4.01 13.07
C ILE A 113 -4.83 4.38 12.99
N TYR A 114 -5.71 3.42 12.78
CA TYR A 114 -7.14 3.70 12.67
C TYR A 114 -7.78 4.10 14.01
N GLN A 115 -7.25 3.61 15.13
CA GLN A 115 -7.73 3.97 16.47
C GLN A 115 -7.19 5.31 16.97
N THR A 116 -5.91 5.61 16.73
CA THR A 116 -5.20 6.75 17.33
C THR A 116 -5.03 7.93 16.37
N HIS A 117 -4.81 7.64 15.09
CA HIS A 117 -4.41 8.64 14.08
C HIS A 117 -5.49 8.89 13.01
N HIS A 118 -6.71 8.40 13.23
CA HIS A 118 -7.87 8.58 12.34
C HIS A 118 -7.68 8.03 10.90
N GLY A 119 -6.88 6.99 10.76
CA GLY A 119 -6.72 6.24 9.51
C GLY A 119 -5.56 6.70 8.62
N LEU A 120 -5.38 5.98 7.51
CA LEU A 120 -4.20 6.16 6.63
C LEU A 120 -4.20 7.54 5.97
N GLU A 121 -5.34 8.00 5.45
CA GLU A 121 -5.42 9.34 4.84
C GLU A 121 -5.03 10.47 5.77
N ALA A 122 -5.47 10.43 7.03
CA ALA A 122 -5.14 11.45 8.02
C ALA A 122 -3.63 11.53 8.26
N VAL A 123 -2.97 10.37 8.40
CA VAL A 123 -1.51 10.30 8.55
C VAL A 123 -0.80 10.85 7.32
N PHE A 124 -1.20 10.47 6.10
CA PHE A 124 -0.58 10.98 4.87
C PHE A 124 -0.84 12.47 4.63
N SER A 125 -2.01 12.99 5.01
CA SER A 125 -2.38 14.39 4.75
C SER A 125 -1.75 15.37 5.75
N SER A 126 -1.39 14.91 6.95
CA SER A 126 -0.87 15.75 8.03
C SER A 126 0.45 16.47 7.70
N HIS A 127 1.27 15.91 6.80
CA HIS A 127 2.61 16.43 6.45
C HIS A 127 2.80 16.49 4.92
N ALA A 128 1.73 16.78 4.17
CA ALA A 128 1.80 16.94 2.73
C ALA A 128 2.30 18.34 2.36
N ASP A 129 3.49 18.42 1.77
CA ASP A 129 4.03 19.68 1.25
C ASP A 129 3.51 19.96 -0.16
N LYS A 130 3.47 21.24 -0.55
CA LYS A 130 3.16 21.64 -1.93
C LYS A 130 4.18 21.02 -2.90
N GLY A 131 3.77 19.94 -3.56
CA GLY A 131 4.57 19.26 -4.59
C GLY A 131 5.48 18.15 -4.09
N SER A 132 5.44 17.75 -2.81
CA SER A 132 6.23 16.63 -2.30
C SER A 132 5.48 15.81 -1.25
N LEU A 133 5.47 14.49 -1.44
CA LEU A 133 4.95 13.51 -0.49
C LEU A 133 6.06 12.91 0.39
N GLN A 134 7.31 13.36 0.22
CA GLN A 134 8.45 12.74 0.91
C GLN A 134 8.32 12.82 2.43
N ASN A 135 7.97 14.01 2.93
CA ASN A 135 7.77 14.24 4.36
C ASN A 135 6.58 13.46 4.90
N SER A 136 5.49 13.37 4.14
CA SER A 136 4.32 12.56 4.47
C SER A 136 4.67 11.08 4.62
N ILE A 137 5.47 10.53 3.69
CA ILE A 137 5.86 9.11 3.72
C ILE A 137 6.86 8.84 4.85
N HIS A 138 7.76 9.78 5.10
CA HIS A 138 8.67 9.69 6.24
C HIS A 138 7.92 9.69 7.58
N HIS A 139 6.95 10.60 7.75
CA HIS A 139 6.12 10.66 8.94
C HIS A 139 5.23 9.42 9.08
N PHE A 140 4.62 8.98 7.97
CA PHE A 140 3.86 7.74 7.92
C PHE A 140 4.66 6.56 8.45
N LYS A 141 5.92 6.39 8.02
CA LYS A 141 6.76 5.30 8.52
C LYS A 141 7.00 5.40 10.04
N LYS A 142 7.20 6.61 10.58
CA LYS A 142 7.35 6.81 12.02
C LYS A 142 6.09 6.37 12.78
N VAL A 143 4.93 6.83 12.34
CA VAL A 143 3.63 6.46 12.93
C VAL A 143 3.37 4.96 12.80
N PHE A 144 3.68 4.36 11.65
CA PHE A 144 3.47 2.93 11.41
C PHE A 144 4.27 2.03 12.35
N PHE A 145 5.41 2.51 12.85
CA PHE A 145 6.29 1.75 13.75
C PHE A 145 6.36 2.37 15.16
N GLU A 146 5.32 3.11 15.56
CA GLU A 146 5.21 3.74 16.88
C GLU A 146 4.97 2.71 18.01
N ILE A 147 4.33 1.59 17.69
CA ILE A 147 4.13 0.46 18.61
C ILE A 147 5.29 -0.54 18.55
N PRO A 148 5.46 -1.41 19.57
CA PRO A 148 6.44 -2.50 19.51
C PRO A 148 6.31 -3.32 18.23
N HIS A 149 7.44 -3.58 17.58
CA HIS A 149 7.48 -4.22 16.26
C HIS A 149 8.78 -4.97 16.01
N LEU A 150 8.74 -5.88 15.02
CA LEU A 150 9.93 -6.59 14.57
C LEU A 150 10.79 -5.67 13.67
N GLU A 151 12.10 -5.59 13.95
CA GLU A 151 13.02 -4.76 13.14
C GLU A 151 12.99 -5.13 11.65
N ARG A 152 12.87 -6.42 11.33
CA ARG A 152 12.80 -6.91 9.95
C ARG A 152 11.64 -6.31 9.17
N THR A 153 10.54 -5.97 9.84
CA THR A 153 9.31 -5.51 9.18
C THR A 153 9.47 -4.08 8.65
N GLN A 154 10.40 -3.30 9.23
CA GLN A 154 10.69 -1.93 8.80
C GLN A 154 11.17 -1.81 7.35
N LYS A 155 11.71 -2.89 6.76
CA LYS A 155 12.15 -2.90 5.35
C LYS A 155 10.99 -2.86 4.35
N HIS A 156 9.78 -3.20 4.79
CA HIS A 156 8.61 -3.29 3.91
C HIS A 156 7.91 -1.94 3.69
N VAL A 157 8.12 -0.96 4.58
CA VAL A 157 7.64 0.42 4.42
C VAL A 157 8.80 1.32 3.98
N SER A 158 8.68 1.93 2.79
CA SER A 158 9.71 2.82 2.24
C SER A 158 9.84 4.12 3.04
N ASP A 159 11.06 4.69 3.08
CA ASP A 159 11.35 6.01 3.65
C ASP A 159 12.20 6.83 2.66
N PRO A 160 11.60 7.81 1.96
CA PRO A 160 12.31 8.59 0.94
C PRO A 160 13.42 9.46 1.53
N LEU A 161 13.31 9.90 2.80
CA LEU A 161 14.38 10.67 3.45
C LEU A 161 15.59 9.79 3.84
N LYS A 162 15.42 8.46 3.84
CA LYS A 162 16.52 7.49 3.99
C LYS A 162 16.96 6.88 2.65
N ASN A 163 16.77 7.59 1.54
CA ASN A 163 17.12 7.18 0.17
C ASN A 163 16.43 5.88 -0.32
N SER A 164 15.32 5.47 0.30
CA SER A 164 14.53 4.35 -0.21
C SER A 164 13.58 4.82 -1.30
N ALA A 165 13.51 4.09 -2.41
CA ALA A 165 12.52 4.37 -3.45
C ALA A 165 11.09 4.23 -2.88
N ALA A 166 10.36 5.34 -2.79
CA ALA A 166 8.98 5.39 -2.33
C ALA A 166 7.95 5.14 -3.45
N LYS A 167 8.40 4.60 -4.60
CA LYS A 167 7.58 4.38 -5.80
C LYS A 167 6.28 3.61 -5.52
N ARG A 168 6.32 2.64 -4.59
CA ARG A 168 5.17 1.82 -4.19
C ARG A 168 4.09 2.63 -3.46
N ILE A 169 4.49 3.46 -2.50
CA ILE A 169 3.57 4.32 -1.74
C ILE A 169 3.06 5.46 -2.62
N ASN A 170 3.90 6.00 -3.52
CA ASN A 170 3.46 7.00 -4.48
C ASN A 170 2.40 6.47 -5.46
N MET A 171 2.52 5.22 -5.93
CA MET A 171 1.48 4.63 -6.80
C MET A 171 0.12 4.48 -6.09
N LEU A 172 0.12 4.21 -4.78
CA LEU A 172 -1.10 4.23 -3.95
C LEU A 172 -1.74 5.63 -3.89
N LEU A 173 -0.94 6.67 -3.72
CA LEU A 173 -1.44 8.04 -3.53
C LEU A 173 -1.94 8.71 -4.83
N VAL A 174 -1.43 8.29 -6.00
CA VAL A 174 -1.79 8.89 -7.30
C VAL A 174 -3.21 8.54 -7.76
N HIS A 175 -3.79 7.44 -7.27
CA HIS A 175 -5.09 6.94 -7.75
C HIS A 175 -6.28 7.29 -6.85
N LYS A 176 -6.08 8.18 -5.87
CA LYS A 176 -7.16 8.78 -5.05
C LYS A 176 -7.85 9.98 -5.75
N ARG A 177 -7.89 10.02 -7.08
CA ARG A 177 -8.53 11.10 -7.86
C ARG A 177 -9.53 10.55 -8.85
#